data_AF-A0A7S2HIZ1-F1
#
_entry.id   AF-A0A7S2HIZ1-F1
#
_cell.length_a   1.000
_cell.length_b   1.000
_cell.length_c   1.000
_cell.angle_alpha   90.00
_cell.angle_beta   90.00
_cell.angle_gamma   90.00
#
_symmetry.space_group_name_H-M   'P 1'
#
loop_
_entity.id
_entity.type
_entity.pdbx_description
1 polymer ?
#
loop_
_entity_poly.entity_id
_entity_poly.type
_entity_poly.pdbx_seq_one_letter_code
_entity_poly.pdbx_strand_id
1 'polypeptide(L)'
;MASTVADHLLVHLVIIWLYLTLLMDVGSSLLIAQDYEPLSAFDNPIFTSTSPRNFWGRKWNMQVSTSFKRCVFKPLMKSKLVPPTLAGILTFTSSGLFHEYQFVLSFPTYTFGRISSFFVLQGLVCGLDNIATRAFGKSAFGSAFVALPDAVKAFIVVGIMSPTVPIFSRIWIDAGMFNMIASMVPLVSIVE
;
A
#
# COMPACT_ATOMS: atom_id res chain seq x y z
N MET A 1 8.09 26.01 -9.10
CA MET A 1 7.35 24.80 -9.51
C MET A 1 7.36 23.69 -8.43
N ALA A 2 7.16 24.04 -7.15
CA ALA A 2 7.17 23.06 -6.04
C ALA A 2 5.78 22.81 -5.41
N SER A 3 4.73 23.48 -5.91
CA SER A 3 3.40 23.49 -5.28
C SER A 3 2.43 22.43 -5.79
N THR A 4 2.62 21.83 -6.97
CA THR A 4 1.58 21.00 -7.61
C THR A 4 1.56 19.52 -7.20
N VAL A 5 2.61 19.02 -6.52
CA VAL A 5 2.72 17.58 -6.19
C VAL A 5 1.88 17.21 -4.96
N ALA A 6 1.66 18.16 -4.05
CA ALA A 6 0.85 17.96 -2.85
C ALA A 6 -0.66 17.99 -3.15
N ASP A 7 -1.10 18.66 -4.22
CA ASP A 7 -2.51 18.93 -4.48
C ASP A 7 -3.32 17.71 -4.94
N HIS A 8 -2.65 16.59 -5.25
CA HIS A 8 -3.26 15.42 -5.89
C HIS A 8 -2.88 14.08 -5.23
N LEU A 9 -2.75 14.03 -3.90
CA LEU A 9 -2.39 12.81 -3.15
C LEU A 9 -3.29 11.60 -3.47
N LEU A 10 -4.61 11.84 -3.49
CA LEU A 10 -5.59 10.79 -3.80
C LEU A 10 -5.42 10.28 -5.24
N VAL A 11 -5.15 11.19 -6.18
CA VAL A 11 -4.93 10.84 -7.59
C VAL A 11 -3.68 9.96 -7.73
N HIS A 12 -2.59 10.30 -7.04
CA HIS A 12 -1.39 9.45 -7.03
C HIS A 12 -1.68 8.05 -6.49
N LEU A 13 -2.44 7.94 -5.39
CA LEU A 13 -2.81 6.63 -4.85
C LEU A 13 -3.66 5.81 -5.83
N VAL A 14 -4.64 6.45 -6.47
CA VAL A 14 -5.51 5.82 -7.46
C VAL A 14 -4.69 5.38 -8.68
N ILE A 15 -3.81 6.23 -9.21
CA ILE A 15 -2.97 5.90 -10.37
C ILE A 15 -2.07 4.71 -10.05
N ILE A 16 -1.42 4.68 -8.88
CA ILE A 16 -0.56 3.55 -8.47
C ILE A 16 -1.39 2.27 -8.37
N TRP A 17 -2.57 2.35 -7.76
CA TRP A 17 -3.47 1.21 -7.67
C TRP A 17 -3.88 0.68 -9.05
N LEU A 18 -4.31 1.56 -9.95
CA LEU A 18 -4.73 1.19 -11.31
C LEU A 18 -3.56 0.59 -12.11
N TYR A 19 -2.38 1.20 -12.02
CA TYR A 19 -1.17 0.71 -12.68
C TYR A 19 -0.76 -0.68 -12.20
N LEU A 20 -0.70 -0.88 -10.87
CA LEU A 20 -0.34 -2.18 -10.31
C LEU A 20 -1.42 -3.24 -10.57
N THR A 21 -2.70 -2.86 -10.54
CA THR A 21 -3.81 -3.77 -10.84
C THR A 21 -3.72 -4.24 -12.29
N LEU A 22 -3.52 -3.31 -13.24
CA LEU A 22 -3.35 -3.64 -14.65
C LEU A 22 -2.20 -4.62 -14.88
N LEU A 23 -1.03 -4.37 -14.28
CA LEU A 23 0.13 -5.27 -14.42
C LEU A 23 -0.16 -6.69 -13.90
N MET A 24 -0.84 -6.81 -12.76
CA MET A 24 -1.15 -8.10 -12.15
C MET A 24 -2.29 -8.82 -12.89
N ASP A 25 -3.26 -8.09 -13.42
CA ASP A 25 -4.39 -8.65 -14.16
C ASP A 25 -3.98 -9.19 -15.52
N VAL A 26 -3.00 -8.58 -16.19
CA VAL A 26 -2.39 -9.15 -17.41
C VAL A 26 -1.75 -10.50 -17.11
N GLY A 27 -0.94 -10.60 -16.04
CA GLY A 27 -0.35 -11.87 -15.62
C GLY A 27 -1.41 -12.91 -15.23
N SER A 28 -2.45 -12.49 -14.52
CA SER A 28 -3.57 -13.35 -14.12
C SER A 28 -4.35 -13.87 -15.33
N SER A 29 -4.56 -13.03 -16.35
CA SER A 29 -5.24 -13.42 -17.59
C SER A 29 -4.48 -14.49 -18.37
N LEU A 30 -3.14 -14.40 -18.40
CA LEU A 30 -2.30 -15.43 -19.00
C LEU A 30 -2.41 -16.77 -18.27
N LEU A 31 -2.46 -16.74 -16.94
CA LEU A 31 -2.65 -17.95 -16.12
C LEU A 31 -4.03 -18.59 -16.35
N ILE A 32 -5.09 -17.77 -16.46
CA ILE A 32 -6.44 -18.25 -16.79
C ILE A 32 -6.46 -18.91 -18.17
N ALA A 33 -5.76 -18.33 -19.15
CA ALA A 33 -5.63 -18.92 -20.49
C ALA A 33 -4.89 -20.27 -20.51
N GLN A 34 -4.23 -20.64 -19.40
CA GLN A 34 -3.56 -21.91 -19.19
C GLN A 34 -4.32 -22.80 -18.17
N ASP A 35 -5.59 -22.52 -17.92
CA ASP A 35 -6.47 -23.25 -16.99
C ASP A 35 -6.03 -23.20 -15.50
N TYR A 36 -5.29 -22.16 -15.10
CA TYR A 36 -5.01 -21.88 -13.69
C TYR A 36 -6.02 -20.92 -13.07
N GLU A 37 -6.23 -21.02 -11.76
CA GLU A 37 -7.02 -20.08 -10.97
C GLU A 37 -6.10 -19.12 -10.20
N PRO A 38 -5.78 -17.92 -10.75
CA PRO A 38 -4.89 -16.98 -10.08
C PRO A 38 -5.57 -16.34 -8.88
N LEU A 39 -4.78 -16.03 -7.85
CA LEU A 39 -5.24 -15.22 -6.73
C LEU A 39 -5.24 -13.75 -7.14
N SER A 40 -6.36 -13.05 -6.92
CA SER A 40 -6.43 -11.60 -7.12
C SER A 40 -5.34 -10.89 -6.29
N ALA A 41 -4.70 -9.89 -6.89
CA ALA A 41 -3.75 -9.04 -6.18
C ALA A 41 -4.45 -7.92 -5.39
N PHE A 42 -5.59 -7.43 -5.87
CA PHE A 42 -6.29 -6.28 -5.28
C PHE A 42 -7.80 -6.54 -5.13
N ASP A 43 -8.36 -6.19 -3.98
CA ASP A 43 -9.79 -6.29 -3.69
C ASP A 43 -10.34 -4.92 -3.29
N ASN A 44 -10.56 -4.07 -4.31
CA ASN A 44 -11.10 -2.72 -4.19
C ASN A 44 -10.59 -1.95 -2.94
N PRO A 45 -9.26 -1.77 -2.79
CA PRO A 45 -8.67 -1.25 -1.56
C PRO A 45 -9.09 0.20 -1.27
N ILE A 46 -9.40 0.99 -2.29
CA ILE A 46 -9.73 2.41 -2.11
C ILE A 46 -11.15 2.60 -1.61
N PHE A 47 -12.12 1.84 -2.12
CA PHE A 47 -13.54 2.09 -1.82
C PHE A 47 -14.14 1.18 -0.75
N THR A 48 -13.42 0.14 -0.30
CA THR A 48 -13.99 -0.86 0.62
C THR A 48 -13.13 -1.17 1.86
N SER A 49 -12.01 -0.47 2.06
CA SER A 49 -11.15 -0.72 3.23
C SER A 49 -11.76 -0.23 4.53
N THR A 50 -11.94 -1.12 5.51
CA THR A 50 -12.60 -0.77 6.78
C THR A 50 -11.63 -0.38 7.90
N SER A 51 -10.33 -0.66 7.73
CA SER A 51 -9.24 -0.25 8.62
C SER A 51 -7.90 -0.30 7.88
N PRO A 52 -6.82 0.33 8.40
CA PRO A 52 -5.47 0.16 7.86
C PRO A 52 -5.02 -1.30 7.73
N ARG A 53 -5.32 -2.14 8.73
CA ARG A 53 -5.02 -3.57 8.66
C ARG A 53 -5.86 -4.30 7.62
N ASN A 54 -7.11 -3.87 7.38
CA ASN A 54 -7.93 -4.43 6.31
C ASN A 54 -7.37 -4.07 4.94
N PHE A 55 -6.97 -2.81 4.74
CA PHE A 55 -6.32 -2.33 3.52
C PHE A 55 -5.08 -3.18 3.18
N TRP A 56 -4.07 -3.21 4.05
CA TRP A 56 -2.81 -3.91 3.76
C TRP A 56 -2.90 -5.43 3.84
N GLY A 57 -3.76 -5.95 4.73
CA GLY A 57 -3.82 -7.38 5.02
C GLY A 57 -4.74 -8.17 4.10
N ARG A 58 -5.70 -7.51 3.43
CA ARG A 58 -6.76 -8.19 2.67
C ARG A 58 -7.19 -7.51 1.37
N LYS A 59 -6.68 -6.33 1.02
CA LYS A 59 -7.17 -5.61 -0.16
C LYS A 59 -6.07 -5.07 -1.06
N TRP A 60 -4.93 -4.72 -0.49
CA TRP A 60 -3.77 -4.21 -1.23
C TRP A 60 -2.71 -5.30 -1.39
N ASN A 61 -2.39 -5.61 -2.65
CA ASN A 61 -1.32 -6.54 -3.04
C ASN A 61 -1.30 -7.83 -2.19
N MET A 62 -2.41 -8.56 -2.23
CA MET A 62 -2.66 -9.74 -1.41
C MET A 62 -1.64 -10.88 -1.64
N GLN A 63 -1.08 -10.96 -2.85
CA GLN A 63 -0.03 -11.91 -3.17
C GLN A 63 1.24 -11.61 -2.35
N VAL A 64 1.72 -10.36 -2.36
CA VAL A 64 2.90 -9.94 -1.58
C VAL A 64 2.62 -10.00 -0.08
N SER A 65 1.46 -9.51 0.38
CA SER A 65 1.12 -9.52 1.80
C SER A 65 1.00 -10.96 2.34
N THR A 66 0.48 -11.89 1.55
CA THR A 66 0.44 -13.32 1.89
C THR A 66 1.84 -13.93 1.99
N SER A 67 2.75 -13.59 1.07
CA SER A 67 4.14 -14.04 1.10
C SER A 67 4.85 -13.59 2.37
N PHE A 68 4.83 -12.28 2.68
CA PHE A 68 5.44 -11.76 3.91
C PHE A 68 4.77 -12.29 5.18
N LYS A 69 3.45 -12.51 5.15
CA LYS A 69 2.76 -13.16 6.27
C LYS A 69 3.27 -14.58 6.52
N ARG A 70 3.57 -15.35 5.47
CA ARG A 70 4.08 -16.72 5.57
C ARG A 70 5.57 -16.75 5.96
N CYS A 71 6.38 -15.88 5.36
CA CYS A 71 7.84 -15.89 5.50
C CYS A 71 8.36 -15.12 6.71
N VAL A 72 7.63 -14.11 7.20
CA VAL A 72 8.08 -13.24 8.30
C VAL A 72 7.12 -13.28 9.47
N PHE A 73 5.85 -12.89 9.28
CA PHE A 73 4.91 -12.73 10.39
C PHE A 73 4.64 -14.04 11.14
N LYS A 74 4.28 -15.12 10.43
CA LYS A 74 3.97 -16.42 11.04
C LYS A 74 5.17 -17.01 11.80
N PRO A 75 6.40 -17.04 11.26
CA PRO A 75 7.59 -17.45 12.02
C PRO A 75 7.81 -16.63 13.29
N LEU A 76 7.71 -15.30 13.23
CA LEU A 76 7.85 -14.43 14.41
C LEU A 76 6.77 -14.70 15.46
N MET A 77 5.53 -14.94 15.04
CA MET A 77 4.44 -15.31 15.95
C MET A 77 4.65 -16.68 16.59
N LYS A 78 5.22 -17.65 15.85
CA LYS A 78 5.52 -19.00 16.35
C LYS A 78 6.67 -19.01 17.35
N SER A 79 7.63 -18.11 17.25
CA SER A 79 8.74 -18.03 18.21
C SER A 79 8.27 -17.64 19.62
N LYS A 80 7.12 -16.98 19.74
CA LYS A 80 6.57 -16.41 20.98
C LYS A 80 7.49 -15.39 21.67
N LEU A 81 8.60 -15.00 21.05
CA LEU A 81 9.55 -14.02 21.56
C LEU A 81 9.12 -12.58 21.26
N VAL A 82 8.23 -12.40 20.28
CA VAL A 82 7.85 -11.10 19.74
C VAL A 82 6.34 -10.90 19.90
N PRO A 83 5.88 -9.78 20.51
CA PRO A 83 4.46 -9.46 20.59
C PRO A 83 3.82 -9.29 19.19
N PRO A 84 2.52 -9.58 19.02
CA PRO A 84 1.87 -9.56 17.71
C PRO A 84 1.98 -8.21 16.97
N THR A 85 1.89 -7.09 17.70
CA THR A 85 2.03 -5.76 17.12
C THR A 85 3.44 -5.55 16.56
N LEU A 86 4.48 -5.95 17.31
CA LEU A 86 5.86 -5.83 16.87
C LEU A 86 6.16 -6.78 15.71
N ALA A 87 5.61 -8.00 15.71
CA ALA A 87 5.71 -8.91 14.57
C ALA A 87 5.12 -8.31 13.29
N GLY A 88 4.01 -7.58 13.40
CA GLY A 88 3.42 -6.82 12.30
C GLY A 88 4.37 -5.73 11.78
N ILE A 89 4.89 -4.88 12.67
CA ILE A 89 5.84 -3.82 12.31
C ILE A 89 7.08 -4.41 11.62
N LEU A 90 7.68 -5.46 12.18
CA LEU A 90 8.84 -6.12 11.57
C LEU A 90 8.52 -6.71 10.19
N THR A 91 7.31 -7.22 9.99
CA THR A 91 6.88 -7.71 8.67
C THR A 91 6.81 -6.59 7.64
N PHE A 92 6.27 -5.42 8.03
CA PHE A 92 6.30 -4.23 7.19
C PHE A 92 7.73 -3.76 6.93
N THR A 93 8.60 -3.73 7.95
CA THR A 93 10.02 -3.37 7.78
C THR A 93 10.72 -4.29 6.79
N SER A 94 10.50 -5.61 6.87
CA SER A 94 11.06 -6.55 5.89
C SER A 94 10.56 -6.29 4.47
N SER A 95 9.28 -5.92 4.31
CA SER A 95 8.73 -5.52 3.01
C SER A 95 9.34 -4.21 2.51
N GLY A 96 9.58 -3.25 3.41
CA GLY A 96 10.26 -2.00 3.11
C GLY A 96 11.68 -2.21 2.62
N LEU A 97 12.47 -3.03 3.30
CA LEU A 97 13.84 -3.37 2.88
C LEU A 97 13.87 -4.07 1.52
N PHE A 98 12.89 -4.92 1.23
CA PHE A 98 12.77 -5.54 -0.09
C PHE A 98 12.51 -4.50 -1.19
N HIS A 99 11.58 -3.56 -0.97
CA HIS A 99 11.34 -2.48 -1.94
C HIS A 99 12.51 -1.50 -2.03
N GLU A 100 13.20 -1.23 -0.92
CA GLU A 100 14.42 -0.43 -0.89
C GLU A 100 15.48 -1.01 -1.83
N TYR A 101 15.73 -2.32 -1.72
CA TYR A 101 16.64 -3.04 -2.60
C TYR A 101 16.21 -2.93 -4.07
N GLN A 102 14.92 -3.14 -4.37
CA GLN A 102 14.40 -3.01 -5.73
C GLN A 102 14.59 -1.58 -6.29
N PHE A 103 14.33 -0.55 -5.47
CA PHE A 103 14.37 0.84 -5.91
C PHE A 103 15.79 1.32 -6.13
N VAL A 104 16.74 0.95 -5.26
CA VAL A 104 18.16 1.24 -5.46
C VAL A 104 18.66 0.67 -6.78
N LEU A 105 18.22 -0.53 -7.16
CA LEU A 105 18.59 -1.15 -8.43
C LEU A 105 17.89 -0.54 -9.65
N SER A 106 16.65 -0.08 -9.48
CA SER A 106 15.82 0.40 -10.60
C SER A 106 16.03 1.89 -10.90
N PHE A 107 16.43 2.68 -9.90
CA PHE A 107 16.49 4.14 -9.99
C PHE A 107 17.86 4.65 -9.53
N PRO A 108 18.77 4.97 -10.47
CA PRO A 108 20.13 5.42 -10.14
C PRO A 108 20.19 6.67 -9.24
N THR A 109 19.15 7.50 -9.26
CA THR A 109 19.05 8.74 -8.47
C THR A 109 18.34 8.54 -7.12
N TYR A 110 17.97 7.31 -6.77
CA TYR A 110 17.18 7.04 -5.58
C TYR A 110 17.99 7.23 -4.30
N THR A 111 17.38 7.91 -3.33
CA THR A 111 17.97 8.16 -2.00
C THR A 111 17.55 7.08 -1.01
N PHE A 112 18.54 6.45 -0.38
CA PHE A 112 18.31 5.37 0.58
C PHE A 112 17.47 5.78 1.79
N GLY A 113 16.71 4.84 2.32
CA GLY A 113 15.89 4.94 3.53
C GLY A 113 14.47 5.45 3.29
N ARG A 114 14.19 6.06 2.14
CA ARG A 114 12.89 6.68 1.85
C ARG A 114 11.76 5.65 1.85
N ILE A 115 11.89 4.58 1.09
CA ILE A 115 10.84 3.55 0.97
C ILE A 115 10.75 2.71 2.24
N SER A 116 11.87 2.38 2.85
CA SER A 116 11.89 1.72 4.16
C SER A 116 11.12 2.51 5.21
N SER A 117 11.29 3.85 5.24
CA SER A 117 10.54 4.73 6.14
C SER A 117 9.03 4.68 5.89
N PHE A 118 8.60 4.66 4.62
CA PHE A 118 7.19 4.50 4.27
C PHE A 118 6.60 3.22 4.88
N PHE A 119 7.25 2.07 4.67
CA PHE A 119 6.73 0.81 5.19
C PHE A 119 6.76 0.74 6.72
N VAL A 120 7.79 1.28 7.37
CA VAL A 120 7.82 1.38 8.84
C VAL A 120 6.63 2.21 9.35
N LEU A 121 6.36 3.37 8.75
CA LEU A 121 5.19 4.18 9.08
C LEU A 121 3.88 3.41 8.91
N GLN A 122 3.74 2.65 7.81
CA GLN A 122 2.56 1.80 7.59
C GLN A 122 2.41 0.69 8.64
N GLY A 123 3.52 0.09 9.05
CA GLY A 123 3.56 -0.86 10.16
C GLY A 123 3.09 -0.24 11.47
N LEU A 124 3.52 0.98 11.78
CA LEU A 124 3.08 1.73 12.96
C LEU A 124 1.59 2.06 12.89
N VAL A 125 1.08 2.51 11.75
CA VAL A 125 -0.35 2.80 11.56
C VAL A 125 -1.21 1.54 11.76
N CYS A 126 -0.79 0.39 11.20
CA CYS A 126 -1.45 -0.89 11.43
C CYS A 126 -1.35 -1.35 12.89
N GLY A 127 -0.22 -1.08 13.55
CA GLY A 127 -0.01 -1.38 14.96
C GLY A 127 -0.92 -0.56 15.87
N LEU A 128 -1.07 0.74 15.59
CA LEU A 128 -1.98 1.63 16.27
C LEU A 128 -3.45 1.21 16.07
N ASP A 129 -3.86 0.84 14.85
CA ASP A 129 -5.18 0.26 14.58
C ASP A 129 -5.44 -0.99 15.45
N ASN A 130 -4.45 -1.89 15.57
CA ASN A 130 -4.57 -3.06 16.46
C ASN A 130 -4.72 -2.68 17.94
N ILE A 131 -3.93 -1.72 18.42
CA ILE A 131 -4.00 -1.25 19.81
C ILE A 131 -5.34 -0.57 20.10
N ALA A 132 -5.77 0.34 19.23
CA ALA A 132 -7.04 1.06 19.34
C ALA A 132 -8.23 0.09 19.32
N THR A 133 -8.22 -0.91 18.44
CA THR A 133 -9.26 -1.95 18.41
C THR A 133 -9.32 -2.73 19.72
N ARG A 134 -8.17 -3.06 20.33
CA ARG A 134 -8.14 -3.79 21.61
C ARG A 134 -8.60 -2.92 22.78
N ALA A 135 -8.23 -1.65 22.79
CA ALA A 135 -8.55 -0.71 23.87
C ALA A 135 -10.00 -0.24 23.83
N PHE A 136 -10.51 0.09 22.64
CA PHE A 136 -11.79 0.77 22.46
C PHE A 136 -12.84 -0.04 21.70
N GLY A 137 -12.51 -1.22 21.17
CA GLY A 137 -13.43 -1.99 20.32
C GLY A 137 -14.74 -2.41 21.00
N LYS A 138 -14.75 -2.51 22.34
CA LYS A 138 -15.95 -2.81 23.15
C LYS A 138 -16.60 -1.56 23.76
N SER A 139 -16.05 -0.37 23.54
CA SER A 139 -16.62 0.87 24.07
C SER A 139 -17.79 1.34 23.18
N ALA A 140 -18.55 2.32 23.69
CA ALA A 140 -19.58 2.99 22.89
C ALA A 140 -18.98 3.61 21.62
N PHE A 141 -17.76 4.17 21.72
CA PHE A 141 -17.02 4.70 20.56
C PHE A 141 -16.68 3.62 19.54
N GLY A 142 -16.17 2.45 19.98
CA GLY A 142 -15.87 1.34 19.08
C GLY A 142 -17.12 0.81 18.37
N SER A 143 -18.23 0.69 19.09
CA SER A 143 -19.51 0.25 18.54
C SER A 143 -20.05 1.25 17.51
N ALA A 144 -19.97 2.55 17.80
CA ALA A 144 -20.35 3.60 16.87
C ALA A 144 -19.48 3.59 15.60
N PHE A 145 -18.16 3.37 15.73
CA PHE A 145 -17.25 3.27 14.59
C PHE A 145 -17.57 2.05 13.72
N VAL A 146 -17.85 0.89 14.31
CA VAL A 146 -18.22 -0.32 13.57
C VAL A 146 -19.51 -0.14 12.79
N ALA A 147 -20.47 0.60 13.35
CA ALA A 147 -21.76 0.91 12.72
C ALA A 147 -21.66 1.89 11.54
N LEU A 148 -20.51 2.55 11.32
CA LEU A 148 -20.32 3.41 10.16
C LEU A 148 -20.41 2.60 8.86
N PRO A 149 -21.01 3.18 7.79
CA PRO A 149 -20.99 2.58 6.46
C PRO A 149 -19.56 2.30 5.98
N ASP A 150 -19.37 1.21 5.24
CA ASP A 150 -18.04 0.81 4.74
C ASP A 150 -17.39 1.88 3.88
N ALA A 151 -18.17 2.62 3.08
CA ALA A 151 -17.67 3.75 2.29
C ALA A 151 -17.07 4.88 3.17
N VAL A 152 -17.66 5.15 4.33
CA VAL A 152 -17.15 6.16 5.27
C VAL A 152 -15.85 5.68 5.90
N LYS A 153 -15.78 4.40 6.30
CA LYS A 153 -14.54 3.80 6.81
C LYS A 153 -13.44 3.80 5.75
N ALA A 154 -13.77 3.48 4.51
CA ALA A 154 -12.85 3.53 3.37
C ALA A 154 -12.30 4.95 3.15
N PHE A 155 -13.16 5.96 3.17
CA PHE A 155 -12.72 7.35 3.08
C PHE A 155 -11.77 7.74 4.22
N ILE A 156 -12.06 7.35 5.47
CA ILE A 156 -11.18 7.59 6.63
C ILE A 156 -9.83 6.89 6.42
N VAL A 157 -9.83 5.60 6.04
CA VAL A 157 -8.60 4.84 5.81
C VAL A 157 -7.76 5.48 4.73
N VAL A 158 -8.35 5.80 3.58
CA VAL A 158 -7.66 6.48 2.47
C VAL A 158 -7.11 7.84 2.92
N GLY A 159 -7.87 8.60 3.71
CA GLY A 159 -7.42 9.86 4.30
C GLY A 159 -6.19 9.70 5.19
N ILE A 160 -6.12 8.62 5.99
CA ILE A 160 -4.93 8.31 6.82
C ILE A 160 -3.74 7.90 5.95
N MET A 161 -3.96 7.14 4.87
CA MET A 161 -2.88 6.63 4.01
C MET A 161 -2.30 7.71 3.08
N SER A 162 -3.15 8.58 2.53
CA SER A 162 -2.82 9.51 1.44
C SER A 162 -1.61 10.42 1.72
N PRO A 163 -1.43 10.98 2.93
CA PRO A 163 -0.26 11.83 3.23
C PRO A 163 1.08 11.12 3.09
N THR A 164 1.12 9.79 3.20
CA THR A 164 2.35 9.00 3.07
C THR A 164 2.67 8.60 1.63
N VAL A 165 1.73 8.74 0.70
CA VAL A 165 1.87 8.33 -0.70
C VAL A 165 3.07 8.98 -1.39
N PRO A 166 3.38 10.28 -1.21
CA PRO A 166 4.54 10.90 -1.84
C PRO A 166 5.88 10.32 -1.37
N ILE A 167 5.95 9.72 -0.18
CA ILE A 167 7.16 9.05 0.29
C ILE A 167 7.46 7.87 -0.63
N PHE A 168 6.43 7.15 -1.06
CA PHE A 168 6.54 5.99 -1.96
C PHE A 168 6.64 6.40 -3.44
N SER A 169 5.80 7.34 -3.88
CA SER A 169 5.55 7.53 -5.32
C SER A 169 6.43 8.54 -6.03
N ARG A 170 7.04 9.47 -5.29
CA ARG A 170 7.79 10.60 -5.88
C ARG A 170 8.94 10.14 -6.76
N ILE A 171 9.59 9.01 -6.47
CA ILE A 171 10.72 8.53 -7.27
C ILE A 171 10.32 8.31 -8.73
N TRP A 172 9.10 7.87 -9.01
CA TRP A 172 8.62 7.72 -10.38
C TRP A 172 8.42 9.08 -11.06
N ILE A 173 8.05 10.11 -10.29
CA ILE A 173 7.97 11.47 -10.82
C ILE A 173 9.37 12.02 -11.06
N ASP A 174 10.28 11.85 -10.10
CA ASP A 174 11.68 12.29 -10.19
C ASP A 174 12.44 11.57 -11.32
N ALA A 175 12.11 10.31 -11.59
CA ALA A 175 12.65 9.51 -12.69
C ALA A 175 11.97 9.79 -14.05
N GLY A 176 11.00 10.71 -14.11
CA GLY A 176 10.34 11.09 -15.37
C GLY A 176 9.37 10.05 -15.92
N MET A 177 8.90 9.08 -15.12
CA MET A 177 7.95 8.05 -15.57
C MET A 177 6.68 8.66 -16.16
N PHE A 178 6.16 9.73 -15.55
CA PHE A 178 4.97 10.42 -16.05
C PHE A 178 5.24 11.17 -17.36
N ASN A 179 6.45 11.71 -17.55
CA ASN A 179 6.85 12.33 -18.82
C ASN A 179 6.97 11.26 -19.92
N MET A 180 7.47 10.07 -19.59
CA MET A 180 7.53 8.93 -20.50
C MET A 180 6.14 8.41 -20.87
N ILE A 181 5.23 8.29 -19.91
CA ILE A 181 3.83 7.92 -20.18
C ILE A 181 3.16 8.99 -21.08
N ALA A 182 3.40 10.28 -20.80
CA ALA A 182 2.89 11.36 -21.62
C ALA A 182 3.46 11.33 -23.05
N SER A 183 4.75 11.03 -23.23
CA SER A 183 5.35 10.93 -24.57
C SER A 183 4.86 9.71 -25.36
N MET A 184 4.40 8.65 -24.67
CA MET A 184 3.75 7.49 -25.28
C MET A 184 2.29 7.77 -25.70
N VAL A 185 1.68 8.86 -25.20
CA VAL A 185 0.30 9.25 -25.51
C VAL A 185 0.32 10.64 -26.16
N PRO A 186 0.55 10.76 -27.48
CA PRO A 186 0.71 12.04 -28.19
C PRO A 186 -0.54 12.94 -28.23
N LEU A 187 -1.57 12.65 -27.43
CA LEU A 187 -2.86 13.35 -27.42
C LEU A 187 -2.94 14.52 -26.41
N VAL A 188 -1.90 14.76 -25.60
CA VAL A 188 -1.90 15.90 -24.64
C VAL A 188 -0.54 16.58 -24.63
N SER A 189 -0.44 17.75 -25.26
CA SER A 189 0.72 18.63 -25.13
C SER A 189 0.55 19.51 -23.89
N ILE A 190 1.55 19.52 -22.99
CA ILE A 190 1.65 20.56 -21.96
C ILE A 190 2.23 21.79 -22.67
N VAL A 191 1.44 22.86 -22.76
CA VAL A 191 1.93 24.16 -23.24
C VAL A 191 2.75 24.76 -22.09
N GLU A 192 4.04 24.98 -22.31
CA GLU A 192 4.95 25.68 -21.38
C GLU A 192 4.54 27.15 -21.16
#